data_AF-A0A1H8CXS4-F1
#
_entry.id   AF-A0A1H8CXS4-F1
#
_cell.length_a   1.000
_cell.length_b   1.000
_cell.length_c   1.000
_cell.angle_alpha   90.00
_cell.angle_beta   90.00
_cell.angle_gamma   90.00
#
_symmetry.space_group_name_H-M   'P 1'
#
loop_
_entity.id
_entity.type
_entity.pdbx_description
1 polymer ?
#
loop_
_entity_poly.entity_id
_entity_poly.type
_entity_poly.pdbx_seq_one_letter_code
_entity_poly.pdbx_strand_id
1 'polypeptide(L)'
;MSDPQHPIEPDIWQNMRRELSHGRLWVDRAVVLSYAALAGLSVVVFTWLTDIGFAWFEGMYHAAWWTVLIWTPLCTMGIVWVTQRWFAKAAGSGIPQVMVALEPALPASQRSVFVSLKLSIAKIVLASAGVMAGLSVGREGPSVQVAAGVMLHARRWLRNDTDLGVHALLVAGGAGGIAATFNAPLAGVVFALEELGRKLPARNSGLIIAVIVLAGLVGITFFGNNHFLGTIKVPPLGLSILMPGLVVTLVCGLLGGLFARLMALALTGTGWTLNGWRKRHPLRFAGVLGLIIAILGLATNGQTFGGGAESVRDLLAQEHEPSPLFVPFKFLATWLTAWSGVPGGIFAPSLAVGAGVGYDVAQYSDNMPLMAPLVAMGMAAFLAAVTQAPLTAFIIVMEMVDGGAMVLSLMAAAMVASMVSRSISRPLYPALAGAMYAALQPQAPSTPAGEDKKPTTDPAPELAAAVAAAHQDSEPAEAETGAEAPLRTTLETAGDDPRHPASPEPPAADDQQPPADPPVKGSHSQPDLFP
;
A
#
# COMPACT_ATOMS: atom_id res chain seq x y z
N MET A 1 11.39 44.12 -33.83
CA MET A 1 9.96 43.86 -33.64
C MET A 1 9.78 42.36 -33.56
N SER A 2 9.54 41.88 -32.35
CA SER A 2 9.31 40.48 -31.99
C SER A 2 7.91 40.06 -32.44
N ASP A 3 7.84 39.00 -33.24
CA ASP A 3 6.62 38.34 -33.69
C ASP A 3 5.91 37.67 -32.48
N PRO A 4 4.58 37.81 -32.31
CA PRO A 4 3.89 37.28 -31.13
C PRO A 4 3.87 35.76 -31.16
N GLN A 5 4.16 35.15 -30.01
CA GLN A 5 4.04 33.72 -29.76
C GLN A 5 2.58 33.26 -29.98
N HIS A 6 2.25 32.83 -31.20
CA HIS A 6 1.10 31.98 -31.43
C HIS A 6 1.35 30.64 -30.71
N PRO A 7 0.42 30.15 -29.87
CA PRO A 7 0.51 28.78 -29.38
C PRO A 7 0.50 27.86 -30.60
N ILE A 8 1.56 27.09 -30.79
CA ILE A 8 1.68 26.13 -31.90
C ILE A 8 0.56 25.12 -31.72
N GLU A 9 -0.53 25.27 -32.49
CA GLU A 9 -1.58 24.25 -32.54
C GLU A 9 -0.92 22.94 -32.98
N PRO A 10 -1.19 21.82 -32.28
CA PRO A 10 -0.60 20.54 -32.63
C PRO A 10 -1.06 20.15 -34.04
N ASP A 11 -0.13 20.07 -34.99
CA ASP A 11 -0.38 19.60 -36.35
C ASP A 11 -0.83 18.12 -36.29
N ILE A 12 -2.15 17.93 -36.34
CA ILE A 12 -2.84 16.64 -36.22
C ILE A 12 -2.31 15.67 -37.29
N TRP A 13 -2.08 16.16 -38.51
CA TRP A 13 -1.66 15.33 -39.62
C TRP A 13 -0.21 14.89 -39.49
N GLN A 14 0.69 15.77 -39.02
CA GLN A 14 2.06 15.36 -38.71
C GLN A 14 2.12 14.38 -37.55
N ASN A 15 1.34 14.57 -36.50
CA ASN A 15 1.28 13.65 -35.36
C ASN A 15 0.72 12.28 -35.76
N MET A 16 -0.40 12.23 -36.48
CA MET A 16 -0.96 10.98 -37.01
C MET A 16 0.00 10.29 -37.96
N ARG A 17 0.66 11.03 -38.85
CA ARG A 17 1.63 10.45 -39.81
C ARG A 17 2.88 9.92 -39.09
N ARG A 18 3.36 10.60 -38.05
CA ARG A 18 4.46 10.13 -37.20
C ARG A 18 4.07 8.90 -36.38
N GLU A 19 2.81 8.81 -35.94
CA GLU A 19 2.31 7.69 -35.15
C GLU A 19 1.99 6.45 -36.00
N LEU A 20 1.50 6.64 -37.24
CA LEU A 20 1.20 5.57 -38.20
C LEU A 20 2.42 5.09 -39.00
N SER A 21 3.46 5.93 -39.17
CA SER A 21 4.68 5.57 -39.92
C SER A 21 5.63 4.62 -39.17
N HIS A 22 5.48 4.48 -37.84
CA HIS A 22 6.32 3.60 -37.04
C HIS A 22 5.58 2.30 -36.70
N GLY A 23 5.35 1.42 -37.68
CA GLY A 23 4.68 0.12 -37.46
C GLY A 23 5.29 -0.72 -36.32
N ARG A 24 6.60 -0.57 -36.06
CA ARG A 24 7.28 -1.21 -34.92
C ARG A 24 6.85 -0.70 -33.54
N LEU A 25 6.39 0.55 -33.43
CA LEU A 25 5.88 1.11 -32.17
C LEU A 25 4.55 0.45 -31.78
N TRP A 26 3.71 0.16 -32.77
CA TRP A 26 2.45 -0.56 -32.57
C TRP A 26 2.67 -2.01 -32.14
N VAL A 27 3.73 -2.65 -32.63
CA VAL A 27 4.14 -3.98 -32.15
C VAL A 27 4.54 -3.93 -30.67
N ASP A 28 5.38 -2.97 -30.26
CA ASP A 28 5.76 -2.79 -28.84
C ASP A 28 4.51 -2.58 -27.95
N ARG A 29 3.58 -1.70 -28.37
CA ARG A 29 2.31 -1.46 -27.66
C ARG A 29 1.45 -2.73 -27.58
N ALA A 30 1.29 -3.45 -28.69
CA ALA A 30 0.52 -4.70 -28.73
C ALA A 30 1.11 -5.77 -27.81
N VAL A 31 2.44 -5.93 -27.80
CA VAL A 31 3.14 -6.82 -26.87
C VAL A 31 2.84 -6.41 -25.43
N VAL A 32 3.02 -5.15 -25.07
CA VAL A 32 2.80 -4.67 -23.69
C VAL A 32 1.35 -4.85 -23.25
N LEU A 33 0.36 -4.55 -24.10
CA LEU A 33 -1.06 -4.77 -23.80
C LEU A 33 -1.38 -6.26 -23.65
N SER A 34 -0.80 -7.12 -24.49
CA SER A 34 -0.95 -8.58 -24.38
C SER A 34 -0.39 -9.10 -23.05
N TYR A 35 0.78 -8.61 -22.64
CA TYR A 35 1.36 -8.97 -21.34
C TYR A 35 0.59 -8.38 -20.16
N ALA A 36 -0.09 -7.25 -20.32
CA ALA A 36 -0.99 -6.71 -19.31
C ALA A 36 -2.17 -7.65 -19.08
N ALA A 37 -2.77 -8.16 -20.16
CA ALA A 37 -3.83 -9.15 -20.08
C ALA A 37 -3.34 -10.46 -19.45
N LEU A 38 -2.14 -10.94 -19.81
CA LEU A 38 -1.52 -12.11 -19.19
C LEU A 38 -1.20 -11.90 -17.70
N ALA A 39 -0.79 -10.69 -17.31
CA ALA A 39 -0.56 -10.34 -15.91
C ALA A 39 -1.87 -10.38 -15.12
N GLY A 40 -2.94 -9.77 -15.65
CA GLY A 40 -4.29 -9.88 -15.08
C GLY A 40 -4.76 -11.33 -14.98
N LEU A 41 -4.59 -12.12 -16.04
CA LEU A 41 -4.96 -13.54 -16.06
C LEU A 41 -4.17 -14.36 -15.04
N SER A 42 -2.87 -14.06 -14.85
CA SER A 42 -2.07 -14.74 -13.83
C SER A 42 -2.58 -14.47 -12.41
N VAL A 43 -3.11 -13.28 -12.15
CA VAL A 43 -3.75 -12.93 -10.88
C VAL A 43 -5.12 -13.62 -10.75
N VAL A 44 -5.90 -13.72 -11.82
CA VAL A 44 -7.17 -14.50 -11.81
C VAL A 44 -6.92 -15.96 -11.46
N VAL A 45 -5.96 -16.60 -12.13
CA VAL A 45 -5.58 -18.00 -11.85
C VAL A 45 -5.10 -18.15 -10.40
N PHE A 46 -4.29 -17.21 -9.93
CA PHE A 46 -3.82 -17.22 -8.55
C PHE A 46 -4.96 -17.07 -7.54
N THR A 47 -5.91 -16.18 -7.81
CA THR A 47 -7.13 -16.00 -7.02
C THR A 47 -7.92 -17.31 -6.91
N TRP A 48 -8.22 -17.97 -8.03
CA TRP A 48 -8.91 -19.27 -8.00
C TRP A 48 -8.15 -20.33 -7.21
N LEU A 49 -6.82 -20.41 -7.37
CA LEU A 49 -6.01 -21.37 -6.60
C LEU A 49 -6.05 -21.08 -5.09
N THR A 50 -6.03 -19.82 -4.69
CA THR A 50 -6.18 -19.45 -3.27
C THR A 50 -7.57 -19.73 -2.74
N ASP A 51 -8.63 -19.46 -3.51
CA ASP A 51 -10.02 -19.66 -3.08
C ASP A 51 -10.34 -21.16 -2.95
N ILE A 52 -9.93 -21.96 -3.95
CA ILE A 52 -10.03 -23.43 -3.90
C ILE A 52 -9.22 -23.97 -2.72
N GLY A 53 -8.00 -23.48 -2.52
CA GLY A 53 -7.15 -23.90 -1.42
C GLY A 53 -7.74 -23.59 -0.05
N PHE A 54 -8.38 -22.42 0.10
CA PHE A 54 -9.05 -22.03 1.35
C PHE A 54 -10.30 -22.86 1.61
N ALA A 55 -11.15 -23.05 0.61
CA ALA A 55 -12.35 -23.88 0.72
C ALA A 55 -12.00 -25.33 1.11
N TRP A 56 -10.88 -25.86 0.59
CA TRP A 56 -10.38 -27.18 0.99
C TRP A 56 -9.93 -27.22 2.44
N PHE A 57 -9.23 -26.18 2.90
CA PHE A 57 -8.83 -26.03 4.29
C PHE A 57 -10.04 -25.94 5.22
N GLU A 58 -11.06 -25.14 4.88
CA GLU A 58 -12.30 -25.03 5.66
C GLU A 58 -13.07 -26.33 5.71
N GLY A 59 -13.21 -27.04 4.58
CA GLY A 59 -13.84 -28.36 4.55
C GLY A 59 -13.14 -29.36 5.47
N MET A 60 -11.81 -29.35 5.49
CA MET A 60 -11.01 -30.17 6.43
C MET A 60 -11.21 -29.73 7.89
N TYR A 61 -11.20 -28.43 8.17
CA TYR A 61 -11.39 -27.87 9.51
C TYR A 61 -12.78 -28.22 10.07
N HIS A 62 -13.84 -28.07 9.28
CA HIS A 62 -15.19 -28.41 9.68
C HIS A 62 -15.42 -29.92 9.82
N ALA A 63 -14.75 -30.74 9.01
CA ALA A 63 -14.81 -32.20 9.15
C ALA A 63 -14.13 -32.69 10.43
N ALA A 64 -12.99 -32.11 10.80
CA ALA A 64 -12.26 -32.47 12.01
C ALA A 64 -11.39 -31.31 12.50
N TRP A 65 -11.91 -30.52 13.43
CA TRP A 65 -11.27 -29.29 13.94
C TRP A 65 -9.83 -29.51 14.43
N TRP A 66 -9.51 -30.65 15.03
CA TRP A 66 -8.19 -30.95 15.60
C TRP A 66 -7.11 -31.14 14.51
N THR A 67 -7.49 -31.39 13.26
CA THR A 67 -6.54 -31.60 12.16
C THR A 67 -5.64 -30.39 11.92
N VAL A 68 -6.14 -29.17 12.17
CA VAL A 68 -5.38 -27.92 12.00
C VAL A 68 -4.17 -27.84 12.94
N LEU A 69 -4.20 -28.53 14.10
CA LEU A 69 -3.09 -28.60 15.04
C LEU A 69 -1.88 -29.37 14.49
N ILE A 70 -2.09 -30.20 13.46
CA ILE A 70 -1.04 -30.97 12.78
C ILE A 70 -0.78 -30.39 11.39
N TRP A 71 -1.85 -30.12 10.63
CA TRP A 71 -1.79 -29.63 9.25
C TRP A 71 -1.07 -28.29 9.15
N THR A 72 -1.53 -27.25 9.86
CA THR A 72 -0.98 -25.91 9.74
C THR A 72 0.51 -25.85 10.09
N PRO A 73 1.01 -26.44 11.20
CA PRO A 73 2.45 -26.52 11.47
C PRO A 73 3.25 -27.21 10.36
N LEU A 74 2.81 -28.39 9.90
CA LEU A 74 3.54 -29.17 8.91
C LEU A 74 3.59 -28.46 7.55
N CYS A 75 2.48 -27.88 7.12
CA CYS A 75 2.43 -27.08 5.90
C CYS A 75 3.32 -25.84 6.01
N THR A 76 3.30 -25.13 7.15
CA THR A 76 4.18 -23.97 7.37
C THR A 76 5.66 -24.37 7.27
N MET A 77 6.05 -25.49 7.88
CA MET A 77 7.40 -26.03 7.76
C MET A 77 7.77 -26.38 6.32
N GLY A 78 6.88 -27.07 5.61
CA GLY A 78 7.08 -27.44 4.20
C GLY A 78 7.25 -26.22 3.30
N ILE A 79 6.39 -25.21 3.45
CA ILE A 79 6.45 -23.98 2.65
C ILE A 79 7.75 -23.22 2.93
N VAL A 80 8.12 -23.05 4.21
CA VAL A 80 9.38 -22.38 4.56
C VAL A 80 10.59 -23.16 4.02
N TRP A 81 10.57 -24.48 4.09
CA TRP A 81 11.64 -25.32 3.53
C TRP A 81 11.78 -25.14 2.02
N VAL A 82 10.69 -25.28 1.25
CA VAL A 82 10.71 -25.10 -0.21
C VAL A 82 11.17 -23.68 -0.58
N THR A 83 10.63 -22.67 0.12
CA THR A 83 10.96 -21.26 -0.12
C THR A 83 12.44 -21.01 0.10
N GLN A 84 13.01 -21.42 1.24
CA GLN A 84 14.43 -21.18 1.54
C GLN A 84 15.36 -21.99 0.63
N ARG A 85 14.97 -23.20 0.24
CA ARG A 85 15.82 -24.10 -0.55
C ARG A 85 15.94 -23.72 -2.02
N TRP A 86 14.88 -23.17 -2.62
CA TRP A 86 14.83 -22.92 -4.07
C TRP A 86 14.36 -21.52 -4.47
N PHE A 87 13.58 -20.82 -3.64
CA PHE A 87 12.89 -19.59 -4.03
C PHE A 87 12.99 -18.51 -2.94
N ALA A 88 14.18 -18.26 -2.40
CA ALA A 88 14.33 -17.41 -1.22
C ALA A 88 13.74 -15.99 -1.39
N LYS A 89 13.74 -15.44 -2.61
CA LYS A 89 13.15 -14.12 -2.92
C LYS A 89 11.62 -14.15 -3.11
N ALA A 90 10.98 -15.31 -3.07
CA ALA A 90 9.53 -15.43 -3.01
C ALA A 90 8.98 -15.23 -1.60
N ALA A 91 9.81 -15.23 -0.54
CA ALA A 91 9.36 -15.07 0.85
C ALA A 91 8.61 -13.75 1.10
N GLY A 92 7.64 -13.75 2.03
CA GLY A 92 6.90 -12.55 2.45
C GLY A 92 6.05 -11.91 1.34
N SER A 93 5.82 -10.60 1.44
CA SER A 93 4.86 -9.86 0.59
C SER A 93 5.15 -9.99 -0.90
N GLY A 94 6.30 -9.54 -1.39
CA GLY A 94 6.56 -9.40 -2.82
C GLY A 94 6.68 -7.95 -3.26
N ILE A 95 5.98 -7.02 -2.57
CA ILE A 95 6.11 -5.58 -2.83
C ILE A 95 7.55 -5.08 -2.57
N PRO A 96 8.21 -5.41 -1.43
CA PRO A 96 9.60 -5.02 -1.21
C PRO A 96 10.55 -5.52 -2.31
N GLN A 97 10.30 -6.72 -2.85
CA GLN A 97 11.12 -7.29 -3.92
C GLN A 97 10.95 -6.52 -5.23
N VAL A 98 9.73 -6.08 -5.55
CA VAL A 98 9.47 -5.22 -6.71
C VAL A 98 10.12 -3.85 -6.50
N MET A 99 10.06 -3.27 -5.29
CA MET A 99 10.77 -2.03 -4.96
C MET A 99 12.28 -2.16 -5.14
N VAL A 100 12.90 -3.26 -4.68
CA VAL A 100 14.33 -3.51 -4.91
C VAL A 100 14.61 -3.63 -6.41
N ALA A 101 13.76 -4.30 -7.17
CA ALA A 101 13.93 -4.44 -8.63
C ALA A 101 13.82 -3.11 -9.39
N LEU A 102 13.11 -2.13 -8.82
CA LEU A 102 12.95 -0.76 -9.33
C LEU A 102 14.14 0.16 -9.00
N GLU A 103 15.01 -0.23 -8.06
CA GLU A 103 16.19 0.56 -7.69
C GLU A 103 17.12 0.77 -8.90
N PRO A 104 17.39 2.03 -9.32
CA PRO A 104 18.20 2.31 -10.50
C PRO A 104 19.63 1.77 -10.41
N ALA A 105 20.20 1.75 -9.20
CA ALA A 105 21.53 1.25 -8.94
C ALA A 105 21.64 -0.29 -8.96
N LEU A 106 20.51 -1.03 -9.02
CA LEU A 106 20.54 -2.48 -9.03
C LEU A 106 21.04 -3.03 -10.39
N PRO A 107 22.09 -3.88 -10.41
CA PRO A 107 22.58 -4.50 -11.63
C PRO A 107 21.49 -5.31 -12.34
N ALA A 108 21.48 -5.23 -13.68
CA ALA A 108 20.48 -5.94 -14.49
C ALA A 108 20.46 -7.46 -14.26
N SER A 109 21.63 -8.06 -13.98
CA SER A 109 21.76 -9.49 -13.67
C SER A 109 21.11 -9.90 -12.35
N GLN A 110 21.03 -8.99 -11.36
CA GLN A 110 20.45 -9.27 -10.06
C GLN A 110 18.94 -9.02 -10.02
N ARG A 111 18.40 -8.22 -10.95
CA ARG A 111 16.97 -7.88 -11.01
C ARG A 111 16.08 -9.12 -11.17
N SER A 112 16.48 -10.07 -12.01
CA SER A 112 15.72 -11.31 -12.28
C SER A 112 15.58 -12.23 -11.06
N VAL A 113 16.44 -12.04 -10.05
CA VAL A 113 16.42 -12.77 -8.78
C VAL A 113 15.25 -12.31 -7.90
N PHE A 114 14.83 -11.05 -8.01
CA PHE A 114 13.72 -10.49 -7.24
C PHE A 114 12.38 -10.55 -7.98
N VAL A 115 12.41 -10.46 -9.31
CA VAL A 115 11.22 -10.43 -10.16
C VAL A 115 11.52 -11.19 -11.46
N SER A 116 10.82 -12.31 -11.70
CA SER A 116 10.93 -13.08 -12.94
C SER A 116 9.73 -14.01 -13.09
N LEU A 117 9.45 -14.47 -14.33
CA LEU A 117 8.35 -15.41 -14.58
C LEU A 117 8.47 -16.71 -13.77
N LYS A 118 9.68 -17.24 -13.61
CA LYS A 118 9.94 -18.44 -12.78
C LYS A 118 9.56 -18.19 -11.31
N LEU A 119 9.91 -17.01 -10.79
CA LEU A 119 9.57 -16.63 -9.43
C LEU A 119 8.07 -16.37 -9.28
N SER A 120 7.41 -15.80 -10.31
CA SER A 120 5.95 -15.63 -10.34
C SER A 120 5.23 -16.97 -10.18
N ILE A 121 5.62 -18.01 -10.94
CA ILE A 121 5.01 -19.35 -10.84
C ILE A 121 5.22 -19.93 -9.43
N ALA A 122 6.46 -19.87 -8.91
CA ALA A 122 6.75 -20.35 -7.56
C ALA A 122 5.96 -19.60 -6.49
N LYS A 123 5.80 -18.28 -6.65
CA LYS A 123 5.08 -17.42 -5.72
C LYS A 123 3.58 -17.77 -5.67
N ILE A 124 2.95 -17.99 -6.82
CA ILE A 124 1.55 -18.46 -6.91
C ILE A 124 1.39 -19.75 -6.10
N VAL A 125 2.19 -20.78 -6.40
CA VAL A 125 2.08 -22.09 -5.74
C VAL A 125 2.32 -21.99 -4.23
N LEU A 126 3.38 -21.30 -3.80
CA LEU A 126 3.74 -21.22 -2.38
C LEU A 126 2.76 -20.36 -1.57
N ALA A 127 2.24 -19.27 -2.13
CA ALA A 127 1.27 -18.43 -1.46
C ALA A 127 -0.10 -19.11 -1.39
N SER A 128 -0.54 -19.80 -2.45
CA SER A 128 -1.75 -20.65 -2.42
C SER A 128 -1.61 -21.77 -1.39
N ALA A 129 -0.45 -22.41 -1.28
CA ALA A 129 -0.18 -23.39 -0.22
C ALA A 129 -0.26 -22.76 1.18
N GLY A 130 0.15 -21.50 1.35
CA GLY A 130 0.00 -20.76 2.62
C GLY A 130 -1.46 -20.56 3.02
N VAL A 131 -2.31 -20.20 2.07
CA VAL A 131 -3.77 -20.09 2.30
C VAL A 131 -4.38 -21.46 2.61
N MET A 132 -4.02 -22.50 1.86
CA MET A 132 -4.44 -23.89 2.10
C MET A 132 -3.92 -24.47 3.43
N ALA A 133 -2.86 -23.89 3.99
CA ALA A 133 -2.39 -24.22 5.34
C ALA A 133 -3.22 -23.56 6.45
N GLY A 134 -4.17 -22.68 6.10
CA GLY A 134 -4.96 -21.87 7.03
C GLY A 134 -4.23 -20.63 7.54
N LEU A 135 -3.06 -20.28 7.00
CA LEU A 135 -2.29 -19.15 7.51
C LEU A 135 -3.02 -17.81 7.27
N SER A 136 -2.82 -16.85 8.18
CA SER A 136 -3.41 -15.52 8.06
C SER A 136 -2.61 -14.69 7.05
N VAL A 137 -2.93 -14.89 5.78
CA VAL A 137 -2.16 -14.40 4.64
C VAL A 137 -3.07 -13.91 3.52
N GLY A 138 -2.71 -12.79 2.92
CA GLY A 138 -3.36 -12.23 1.74
C GLY A 138 -2.61 -12.54 0.44
N ARG A 139 -3.29 -12.45 -0.69
CA ARG A 139 -2.70 -12.71 -2.02
C ARG A 139 -2.16 -11.46 -2.69
N GLU A 140 -2.46 -10.28 -2.17
CA GLU A 140 -2.26 -8.99 -2.83
C GLU A 140 -0.79 -8.68 -3.06
N GLY A 141 0.04 -8.81 -2.02
CA GLY A 141 1.49 -8.63 -2.13
C GLY A 141 2.11 -9.60 -3.15
N PRO A 142 1.80 -10.91 -3.06
CA PRO A 142 2.21 -11.88 -4.06
C PRO A 142 1.75 -11.53 -5.48
N SER A 143 0.52 -11.07 -5.68
CA SER A 143 0.01 -10.61 -6.98
C SER A 143 0.85 -9.49 -7.59
N VAL A 144 1.31 -8.53 -6.79
CA VAL A 144 2.22 -7.47 -7.26
C VAL A 144 3.51 -8.06 -7.84
N GLN A 145 4.15 -8.98 -7.12
CA GLN A 145 5.39 -9.61 -7.58
C GLN A 145 5.17 -10.52 -8.79
N VAL A 146 4.06 -11.26 -8.80
CA VAL A 146 3.65 -12.15 -9.90
C VAL A 146 3.46 -11.35 -11.18
N ALA A 147 2.60 -10.33 -11.13
CA ALA A 147 2.26 -9.50 -12.29
C ALA A 147 3.45 -8.67 -12.78
N ALA A 148 4.29 -8.14 -11.87
CA ALA A 148 5.57 -7.52 -12.25
C ALA A 148 6.51 -8.50 -12.95
N GLY A 149 6.57 -9.76 -12.53
CA GLY A 149 7.39 -10.81 -13.16
C GLY A 149 6.88 -11.23 -14.54
N VAL A 150 5.56 -11.27 -14.73
CA VAL A 150 4.92 -11.49 -16.03
C VAL A 150 5.20 -10.31 -16.95
N MET A 151 4.99 -9.06 -16.51
CA MET A 151 5.26 -7.88 -17.33
C MET A 151 6.74 -7.70 -17.67
N LEU A 152 7.65 -8.00 -16.74
CA LEU A 152 9.09 -7.95 -17.01
C LEU A 152 9.50 -8.93 -18.12
N HIS A 153 8.81 -10.06 -18.24
CA HIS A 153 9.05 -11.03 -19.30
C HIS A 153 8.84 -10.42 -20.70
N ALA A 154 7.92 -9.47 -20.84
CA ALA A 154 7.66 -8.77 -22.10
C ALA A 154 8.92 -8.12 -22.69
N ARG A 155 9.88 -7.70 -21.84
CA ARG A 155 11.10 -6.99 -22.28
C ARG A 155 11.91 -7.74 -23.34
N ARG A 156 11.86 -9.07 -23.40
CA ARG A 156 12.60 -9.85 -24.41
C ARG A 156 12.03 -9.69 -25.84
N TRP A 157 10.79 -9.21 -25.96
CA TRP A 157 10.08 -9.01 -27.23
C TRP A 157 10.09 -7.53 -27.66
N LEU A 158 10.46 -6.64 -26.73
CA LEU A 158 10.48 -5.20 -26.98
C LEU A 158 11.83 -4.77 -27.54
N ARG A 159 11.81 -3.68 -28.30
CA ARG A 159 13.03 -3.07 -28.82
C ARG A 159 13.89 -2.47 -27.70
N ASN A 160 15.19 -2.35 -27.95
CA ASN A 160 16.11 -1.76 -27.00
C ASN A 160 15.86 -0.26 -26.78
N ASP A 161 15.46 0.45 -27.83
CA ASP A 161 15.20 1.89 -27.89
C ASP A 161 13.75 2.28 -27.57
N THR A 162 12.94 1.35 -27.08
CA THR A 162 11.57 1.63 -26.66
C THR A 162 11.55 2.54 -25.42
N ASP A 163 10.62 3.50 -25.38
CA ASP A 163 10.38 4.34 -24.21
C ASP A 163 9.77 3.53 -23.02
N LEU A 164 9.36 2.27 -23.27
CA LEU A 164 8.86 1.31 -22.27
C LEU A 164 10.00 0.53 -21.62
N GLY A 165 10.79 1.25 -20.82
CA GLY A 165 11.89 0.66 -20.06
C GLY A 165 11.44 -0.34 -19.00
N VAL A 166 12.42 -1.05 -18.43
CA VAL A 166 12.21 -2.04 -17.33
C VAL A 166 11.43 -1.45 -16.16
N HIS A 167 11.71 -0.21 -15.78
CA HIS A 167 11.00 0.49 -14.71
C HIS A 167 9.50 0.61 -15.02
N ALA A 168 9.12 1.01 -16.24
CA ALA A 168 7.71 1.13 -16.63
C ALA A 168 6.98 -0.21 -16.59
N LEU A 169 7.62 -1.30 -17.06
CA LEU A 169 7.02 -2.64 -17.03
C LEU A 169 6.83 -3.15 -15.60
N LEU A 170 7.79 -2.92 -14.71
CA LEU A 170 7.71 -3.32 -13.30
C LEU A 170 6.62 -2.54 -12.56
N VAL A 171 6.55 -1.22 -12.75
CA VAL A 171 5.49 -0.39 -12.13
C VAL A 171 4.13 -0.79 -12.67
N ALA A 172 3.97 -0.87 -13.99
CA ALA A 172 2.69 -1.22 -14.61
C ALA A 172 2.23 -2.64 -14.23
N GLY A 173 3.14 -3.61 -14.19
CA GLY A 173 2.83 -4.97 -13.75
C GLY A 173 2.48 -5.04 -12.27
N GLY A 174 3.27 -4.41 -11.40
CA GLY A 174 3.00 -4.40 -9.97
C GLY A 174 1.65 -3.73 -9.63
N ALA A 175 1.37 -2.59 -10.23
CA ALA A 175 0.11 -1.86 -10.09
C ALA A 175 -1.08 -2.61 -10.73
N GLY A 176 -0.88 -3.21 -11.91
CA GLY A 176 -1.87 -4.08 -12.54
C GLY A 176 -2.21 -5.31 -11.69
N GLY A 177 -1.24 -5.81 -10.91
CA GLY A 177 -1.46 -6.88 -9.94
C GLY A 177 -2.42 -6.50 -8.81
N ILE A 178 -2.30 -5.28 -8.26
CA ILE A 178 -3.25 -4.73 -7.29
C ILE A 178 -4.63 -4.55 -7.92
N ALA A 179 -4.69 -3.93 -9.11
CA ALA A 179 -5.94 -3.68 -9.82
C ALA A 179 -6.72 -4.97 -10.08
N ALA A 180 -6.04 -6.01 -10.58
CA ALA A 180 -6.64 -7.31 -10.85
C ALA A 180 -7.05 -8.08 -9.58
N THR A 181 -6.35 -7.90 -8.46
CA THR A 181 -6.64 -8.63 -7.22
C THR A 181 -7.89 -8.11 -6.53
N PHE A 182 -8.08 -6.80 -6.52
CA PHE A 182 -9.16 -6.14 -5.79
C PHE A 182 -10.34 -5.70 -6.64
N ASN A 183 -10.30 -5.97 -7.93
CA ASN A 183 -11.24 -5.38 -8.87
C ASN A 183 -11.25 -3.82 -8.73
N ALA A 184 -10.07 -3.22 -8.63
CA ALA A 184 -9.90 -1.81 -8.25
C ALA A 184 -8.85 -1.10 -9.13
N PRO A 185 -9.19 -0.72 -10.38
CA PRO A 185 -8.24 -0.10 -11.29
C PRO A 185 -7.68 1.24 -10.81
N LEU A 186 -8.50 2.10 -10.16
CA LEU A 186 -8.03 3.40 -9.67
C LEU A 186 -7.01 3.22 -8.55
N ALA A 187 -7.26 2.27 -7.66
CA ALA A 187 -6.33 1.87 -6.62
C ALA A 187 -4.99 1.40 -7.20
N GLY A 188 -5.01 0.63 -8.29
CA GLY A 188 -3.78 0.23 -8.99
C GLY A 188 -2.98 1.44 -9.48
N VAL A 189 -3.63 2.43 -10.09
CA VAL A 189 -2.97 3.65 -10.58
C VAL A 189 -2.38 4.47 -9.43
N VAL A 190 -3.11 4.65 -8.34
CA VAL A 190 -2.61 5.41 -7.18
C VAL A 190 -1.51 4.65 -6.44
N PHE A 191 -1.59 3.33 -6.34
CA PHE A 191 -0.51 2.50 -5.82
C PHE A 191 0.78 2.64 -6.66
N ALA A 192 0.64 2.77 -7.98
CA ALA A 192 1.77 3.05 -8.87
C ALA A 192 2.46 4.38 -8.54
N LEU A 193 1.68 5.40 -8.16
CA LEU A 193 2.14 6.76 -7.88
C LEU A 193 2.67 6.93 -6.44
N GLU A 194 2.02 6.31 -5.45
CA GLU A 194 2.32 6.51 -4.04
C GLU A 194 3.34 5.49 -3.51
N GLU A 195 3.21 4.21 -3.91
CA GLU A 195 3.99 3.12 -3.30
C GLU A 195 5.13 2.62 -4.21
N LEU A 196 4.89 2.42 -5.51
CA LEU A 196 5.90 1.84 -6.42
C LEU A 196 6.78 2.87 -7.14
N GLY A 197 6.23 4.00 -7.56
CA GLY A 197 6.87 4.90 -8.52
C GLY A 197 6.96 6.33 -8.01
N ARG A 198 8.14 6.76 -7.54
CA ARG A 198 8.35 8.17 -7.15
C ARG A 198 8.31 9.15 -8.32
N LYS A 199 8.49 8.69 -9.57
CA LYS A 199 8.44 9.49 -10.81
C LYS A 199 8.00 8.63 -12.00
N LEU A 200 6.73 8.69 -12.41
CA LEU A 200 6.33 8.17 -13.73
C LEU A 200 6.87 9.10 -14.83
N PRO A 201 7.52 8.61 -15.89
CA PRO A 201 7.94 9.47 -17.00
C PRO A 201 6.70 10.05 -17.70
N ALA A 202 6.55 11.38 -17.69
CA ALA A 202 5.38 12.09 -18.19
C ALA A 202 4.97 11.72 -19.63
N ARG A 203 5.94 11.27 -20.44
CA ARG A 203 5.73 10.93 -21.86
C ARG A 203 4.91 9.65 -22.08
N ASN A 204 4.90 8.71 -21.12
CA ASN A 204 4.27 7.39 -21.27
C ASN A 204 3.20 7.07 -20.21
N SER A 205 2.81 8.05 -19.37
CA SER A 205 1.84 7.85 -18.29
C SER A 205 0.51 7.28 -18.79
N GLY A 206 0.01 7.71 -19.96
CA GLY A 206 -1.24 7.22 -20.53
C GLY A 206 -1.22 5.72 -20.87
N LEU A 207 -0.13 5.22 -21.45
CA LEU A 207 0.01 3.79 -21.77
C LEU A 207 0.17 2.94 -20.50
N ILE A 208 0.92 3.43 -19.50
CA ILE A 208 1.07 2.75 -18.22
C ILE A 208 -0.30 2.63 -17.52
N ILE A 209 -1.08 3.71 -17.50
CA ILE A 209 -2.45 3.70 -16.97
C ILE A 209 -3.32 2.70 -17.75
N ALA A 210 -3.28 2.71 -19.08
CA ALA A 210 -4.04 1.77 -19.90
C ALA A 210 -3.67 0.30 -19.61
N VAL A 211 -2.40 0.01 -19.36
CA VAL A 211 -1.91 -1.33 -18.97
C VAL A 211 -2.45 -1.75 -17.60
N ILE A 212 -2.43 -0.84 -16.62
CA ILE A 212 -2.96 -1.10 -15.26
C ILE A 212 -4.47 -1.36 -15.33
N VAL A 213 -5.20 -0.52 -16.06
CA VAL A 213 -6.65 -0.65 -16.25
C VAL A 213 -6.97 -1.95 -16.98
N LEU A 214 -6.23 -2.30 -18.05
CA LEU A 214 -6.45 -3.55 -18.77
C LEU A 214 -6.23 -4.78 -17.88
N ALA A 215 -5.19 -4.79 -17.05
CA ALA A 215 -4.97 -5.88 -16.09
C ALA A 215 -6.14 -6.00 -15.09
N GLY A 216 -6.66 -4.87 -14.59
CA GLY A 216 -7.86 -4.83 -13.75
C GLY A 216 -9.12 -5.33 -14.45
N LEU A 217 -9.35 -4.92 -15.71
CA LEU A 217 -10.48 -5.35 -16.53
C LEU A 217 -10.51 -6.85 -16.78
N VAL A 218 -9.34 -7.51 -16.85
CA VAL A 218 -9.30 -8.99 -16.90
C VAL A 218 -9.92 -9.57 -15.62
N GLY A 219 -9.59 -9.03 -14.44
CA GLY A 219 -10.24 -9.42 -13.18
C GLY A 219 -11.77 -9.24 -13.22
N ILE A 220 -12.24 -8.07 -13.67
CA ILE A 220 -13.68 -7.78 -13.85
C ILE A 220 -14.36 -8.81 -14.75
N THR A 221 -13.70 -9.19 -15.85
CA THR A 221 -14.26 -10.10 -16.84
C THR A 221 -14.51 -11.50 -16.24
N PHE A 222 -13.62 -11.98 -15.38
CA PHE A 222 -13.73 -13.33 -14.79
C PHE A 222 -14.55 -13.39 -13.49
N PHE A 223 -14.52 -12.33 -12.67
CA PHE A 223 -15.24 -12.30 -11.39
C PHE A 223 -16.59 -11.56 -11.46
N GLY A 224 -16.91 -10.96 -12.61
CA GLY A 224 -18.08 -10.12 -12.80
C GLY A 224 -17.86 -8.68 -12.34
N ASN A 225 -18.79 -7.80 -12.71
CA ASN A 225 -18.74 -6.39 -12.36
C ASN A 225 -19.27 -6.10 -10.94
N ASN A 226 -19.05 -7.02 -10.01
CA ASN A 226 -19.44 -6.87 -8.61
C ASN A 226 -18.27 -6.31 -7.80
N HIS A 227 -18.58 -5.45 -6.84
CA HIS A 227 -17.61 -4.95 -5.87
C HIS A 227 -17.06 -6.11 -5.03
N PHE A 228 -15.75 -6.11 -4.76
CA PHE A 228 -15.08 -7.25 -4.12
C PHE A 228 -15.68 -7.64 -2.75
N LEU A 229 -16.20 -6.67 -2.00
CA LEU A 229 -16.87 -6.87 -0.70
C LEU A 229 -18.37 -6.56 -0.72
N GLY A 230 -18.96 -6.35 -1.91
CA GLY A 230 -20.35 -5.92 -2.06
C GLY A 230 -20.53 -4.40 -1.90
N THR A 231 -21.79 -3.95 -1.87
CA THR A 231 -22.18 -2.54 -1.76
C THR A 231 -22.62 -2.24 -0.34
N ILE A 232 -21.98 -1.26 0.30
CA ILE A 232 -22.41 -0.81 1.63
C ILE A 232 -23.55 0.20 1.53
N LYS A 233 -24.52 0.09 2.45
CA LYS A 233 -25.56 1.11 2.62
C LYS A 233 -25.03 2.20 3.53
N VAL A 234 -24.79 3.39 2.96
CA VAL A 234 -24.32 4.56 3.71
C VAL A 234 -25.53 5.40 4.12
N PRO A 235 -25.88 5.47 5.42
CA PRO A 235 -26.92 6.39 5.87
C PRO A 235 -26.43 7.84 5.74
N PRO A 236 -27.34 8.84 5.82
CA PRO A 236 -26.94 10.23 5.91
C PRO A 236 -25.93 10.45 7.05
N LEU A 237 -24.70 10.82 6.70
CA LEU A 237 -23.62 11.02 7.66
C LEU A 237 -23.76 12.41 8.30
N GLY A 238 -24.13 12.42 9.58
CA GLY A 238 -24.13 13.63 10.42
C GLY A 238 -22.92 13.69 11.35
N LEU A 239 -22.93 14.63 12.29
CA LEU A 239 -21.88 14.76 13.31
C LEU A 239 -21.76 13.54 14.25
N SER A 240 -22.76 12.66 14.26
CA SER A 240 -22.76 11.43 15.07
C SER A 240 -21.63 10.47 14.72
N ILE A 241 -21.14 10.47 13.48
CA ILE A 241 -20.01 9.61 13.07
C ILE A 241 -18.65 10.18 13.53
N LEU A 242 -18.58 11.46 13.89
CA LEU A 242 -17.29 12.14 14.12
C LEU A 242 -16.51 11.51 15.28
N MET A 243 -17.16 11.32 16.43
CA MET A 243 -16.51 10.74 17.62
C MET A 243 -16.15 9.26 17.43
N PRO A 244 -17.09 8.37 17.04
CA PRO A 244 -16.75 6.97 16.75
C PRO A 244 -15.70 6.83 15.64
N GLY A 245 -15.82 7.61 14.57
CA GLY A 245 -14.88 7.61 13.45
C GLY A 245 -13.48 8.07 13.86
N LEU A 246 -13.36 9.06 14.75
CA LEU A 246 -12.08 9.48 15.32
C LEU A 246 -11.47 8.38 16.18
N VAL A 247 -12.27 7.71 17.01
CA VAL A 247 -11.80 6.58 17.84
C VAL A 247 -11.28 5.45 16.96
N VAL A 248 -12.05 5.00 15.96
CA VAL A 248 -11.61 3.99 14.98
C VAL A 248 -10.29 4.40 14.35
N THR A 249 -10.19 5.64 13.88
CA THR A 249 -9.01 6.17 13.19
C THR A 249 -7.77 6.16 14.08
N LEU A 250 -7.90 6.62 15.34
CA LEU A 250 -6.78 6.68 16.28
C LEU A 250 -6.34 5.28 16.71
N VAL A 251 -7.29 4.39 17.02
CA VAL A 251 -6.99 3.00 17.40
C VAL A 251 -6.31 2.26 16.24
N CYS A 252 -6.83 2.37 15.02
CA CYS A 252 -6.21 1.80 13.83
C CYS A 252 -4.82 2.40 13.56
N GLY A 253 -4.62 3.70 13.77
CA GLY A 253 -3.33 4.37 13.65
C GLY A 253 -2.28 3.82 14.63
N LEU A 254 -2.66 3.65 15.90
CA LEU A 254 -1.79 3.10 16.95
C LEU A 254 -1.47 1.62 16.70
N LEU A 255 -2.50 0.79 16.48
CA LEU A 255 -2.33 -0.64 16.25
C LEU A 255 -1.60 -0.93 14.94
N GLY A 256 -1.92 -0.22 13.85
CA GLY A 256 -1.22 -0.36 12.57
C GLY A 256 0.24 0.09 12.63
N GLY A 257 0.54 1.16 13.37
CA GLY A 257 1.92 1.58 13.65
C GLY A 257 2.70 0.57 14.49
N LEU A 258 2.07 -0.01 15.51
CA LEU A 258 2.64 -1.11 16.29
C LEU A 258 2.88 -2.34 15.41
N PHE A 259 1.92 -2.71 14.56
CA PHE A 259 2.04 -3.83 13.62
C PHE A 259 3.23 -3.64 12.67
N ALA A 260 3.34 -2.46 12.05
CA ALA A 260 4.45 -2.11 11.17
C ALA A 260 5.81 -2.18 11.90
N ARG A 261 5.88 -1.70 13.15
CA ARG A 261 7.09 -1.77 13.98
C ARG A 261 7.48 -3.21 14.29
N LEU A 262 6.53 -4.02 14.75
CA LEU A 262 6.75 -5.43 15.06
C LEU A 262 7.17 -6.22 13.81
N MET A 263 6.58 -5.90 12.65
CA MET A 263 6.96 -6.47 11.35
C MET A 263 8.38 -6.09 10.93
N ALA A 264 8.75 -4.81 11.04
CA ALA A 264 10.09 -4.36 10.72
C ALA A 264 11.14 -5.09 11.59
N LEU A 265 10.90 -5.21 12.91
CA LEU A 265 11.79 -5.93 13.83
C LEU A 265 11.87 -7.44 13.52
N ALA A 266 10.72 -8.07 13.26
CA ALA A 266 10.62 -9.48 12.93
C ALA A 266 11.34 -9.86 11.63
N LEU A 267 11.31 -8.98 10.62
CA LEU A 267 11.75 -9.29 9.26
C LEU A 267 13.12 -8.73 8.89
N THR A 268 13.58 -7.64 9.51
CA THR A 268 14.91 -7.06 9.23
C THR A 268 16.04 -7.63 10.09
N GLY A 269 15.70 -8.38 11.16
CA GLY A 269 16.69 -9.15 11.91
C GLY A 269 17.50 -8.36 12.95
N THR A 270 17.16 -7.11 13.23
CA THR A 270 17.86 -6.26 14.20
C THR A 270 17.45 -6.58 15.64
N GLY A 271 18.43 -6.85 16.51
CA GLY A 271 18.33 -6.77 17.97
C GLY A 271 17.46 -7.80 18.72
N TRP A 272 16.65 -8.63 18.03
CA TRP A 272 15.72 -9.54 18.73
C TRP A 272 16.26 -10.97 18.86
N THR A 273 16.40 -11.45 20.09
CA THR A 273 16.98 -12.77 20.43
C THR A 273 16.29 -13.93 19.70
N LEU A 274 14.98 -13.83 19.48
CA LEU A 274 14.17 -14.83 18.78
C LEU A 274 14.53 -14.95 17.28
N ASN A 275 15.04 -13.90 16.64
CA ASN A 275 15.55 -13.98 15.27
C ASN A 275 16.83 -14.84 15.18
N GLY A 276 17.58 -15.00 16.28
CA GLY A 276 18.68 -15.95 16.36
C GLY A 276 18.19 -17.40 16.26
N TRP A 277 17.08 -17.72 16.94
CA TRP A 277 16.47 -19.05 16.85
C TRP A 277 15.91 -19.33 15.44
N ARG A 278 15.24 -18.36 14.83
CA ARG A 278 14.77 -18.43 13.43
C ARG A 278 15.90 -18.74 12.45
N LYS A 279 17.08 -18.12 12.60
CA LYS A 279 18.24 -18.37 11.73
C LYS A 279 18.84 -19.76 11.94
N ARG A 280 18.94 -20.25 13.19
CA ARG A 280 19.55 -21.56 13.51
C ARG A 280 18.62 -22.74 13.20
N HIS A 281 17.32 -22.58 13.45
CA HIS A 281 16.33 -23.66 13.32
C HIS A 281 15.07 -23.17 12.58
N PRO A 282 15.17 -22.78 11.30
CA PRO A 282 14.08 -22.14 10.56
C PRO A 282 12.82 -23.02 10.49
N LEU A 283 12.96 -24.34 10.34
CA LEU A 283 11.81 -25.24 10.26
C LEU A 283 11.11 -25.42 11.61
N ARG A 284 11.86 -25.59 12.71
CA ARG A 284 11.26 -25.69 14.05
C ARG A 284 10.57 -24.39 14.44
N PHE A 285 11.19 -23.27 14.10
CA PHE A 285 10.60 -21.94 14.26
C PHE A 285 9.26 -21.82 13.52
N ALA A 286 9.26 -22.17 12.24
CA ALA A 286 8.05 -22.16 11.40
C ALA A 286 6.94 -23.08 11.93
N GLY A 287 7.29 -24.30 12.37
CA GLY A 287 6.33 -25.25 12.94
C GLY A 287 5.68 -24.74 14.23
N VAL A 288 6.47 -24.16 15.14
CA VAL A 288 5.94 -23.55 16.37
C VAL A 288 5.02 -22.37 16.06
N LEU A 289 5.38 -21.49 15.12
CA LEU A 289 4.50 -20.40 14.72
C LEU A 289 3.22 -20.91 14.07
N GLY A 290 3.31 -21.92 13.20
CA GLY A 290 2.14 -22.58 12.61
C GLY A 290 1.21 -23.19 13.66
N LEU A 291 1.77 -23.76 14.73
CA LEU A 291 0.97 -24.30 15.84
C LEU A 291 0.26 -23.20 16.62
N ILE A 292 0.95 -22.09 16.90
CA ILE A 292 0.33 -20.94 17.57
C ILE A 292 -0.81 -20.39 16.69
N ILE A 293 -0.60 -20.25 15.38
CA ILE A 293 -1.63 -19.78 14.44
C ILE A 293 -2.84 -20.72 14.44
N ALA A 294 -2.62 -22.04 14.45
CA ALA A 294 -3.70 -23.02 14.57
C ALA A 294 -4.51 -22.84 15.87
N ILE A 295 -3.84 -22.63 17.00
CA ILE A 295 -4.48 -22.40 18.30
C ILE A 295 -5.30 -21.10 18.29
N LEU A 296 -4.77 -20.01 17.73
CA LEU A 296 -5.49 -18.74 17.59
C LEU A 296 -6.75 -18.90 16.72
N GLY A 297 -6.64 -19.66 15.63
CA GLY A 297 -7.76 -20.05 14.78
C GLY A 297 -8.84 -20.80 15.53
N LEU A 298 -8.46 -21.86 16.26
CA LEU A 298 -9.41 -22.63 17.08
C LEU A 298 -10.10 -21.76 18.14
N ALA A 299 -9.36 -20.87 18.80
CA ALA A 299 -9.91 -19.99 19.82
C ALA A 299 -10.87 -18.92 19.27
N THR A 300 -10.92 -18.74 17.95
CA THR A 300 -11.82 -17.82 17.24
C THR A 300 -12.80 -18.55 16.32
N ASN A 301 -13.00 -19.85 16.54
CA ASN A 301 -13.86 -20.71 15.70
C ASN A 301 -13.51 -20.65 14.20
N GLY A 302 -12.25 -20.39 13.86
CA GLY A 302 -11.75 -20.33 12.50
C GLY A 302 -11.69 -18.94 11.87
N GLN A 303 -12.28 -17.91 12.49
CA GLN A 303 -12.38 -16.56 11.91
C GLN A 303 -11.01 -15.92 11.62
N THR A 304 -9.94 -16.35 12.29
CA THR A 304 -8.60 -15.80 12.06
C THR A 304 -7.81 -16.49 10.95
N PHE A 305 -8.29 -17.60 10.40
CA PHE A 305 -7.66 -18.28 9.27
C PHE A 305 -7.82 -17.49 7.96
N GLY A 306 -6.94 -17.74 7.00
CA GLY A 306 -6.98 -17.14 5.66
C GLY A 306 -6.82 -15.62 5.62
N GLY A 307 -7.19 -15.00 4.49
CA GLY A 307 -7.06 -13.56 4.28
C GLY A 307 -8.03 -12.70 5.10
N GLY A 308 -9.16 -13.27 5.54
CA GLY A 308 -10.21 -12.56 6.26
C GLY A 308 -11.21 -11.79 5.39
N ALA A 309 -11.22 -12.01 4.07
CA ALA A 309 -12.16 -11.34 3.16
C ALA A 309 -13.62 -11.71 3.47
N GLU A 310 -13.89 -12.97 3.81
CA GLU A 310 -15.20 -13.44 4.24
C GLU A 310 -15.62 -12.79 5.56
N SER A 311 -14.73 -12.78 6.57
CA SER A 311 -15.00 -12.08 7.82
C SER A 311 -15.31 -10.59 7.60
N VAL A 312 -14.62 -9.92 6.68
CA VAL A 312 -14.95 -8.52 6.33
C VAL A 312 -16.33 -8.41 5.68
N ARG A 313 -16.70 -9.33 4.78
CA ARG A 313 -18.04 -9.34 4.16
C ARG A 313 -19.12 -9.54 5.23
N ASP A 314 -18.94 -10.48 6.14
CA ASP A 314 -19.88 -10.74 7.23
C ASP A 314 -20.08 -9.51 8.13
N LEU A 315 -18.98 -8.79 8.44
CA LEU A 315 -19.03 -7.56 9.24
C LEU A 315 -19.73 -6.41 8.51
N LEU A 316 -19.53 -6.29 7.20
CA LEU A 316 -20.19 -5.27 6.38
C LEU A 316 -21.68 -5.58 6.16
N ALA A 317 -22.02 -6.85 5.97
CA ALA A 317 -23.37 -7.35 5.78
C ALA A 317 -24.17 -7.48 7.09
N GLN A 318 -23.48 -7.48 8.24
CA GLN A 318 -24.05 -7.70 9.58
C GLN A 318 -24.68 -9.09 9.74
N GLU A 319 -24.12 -10.10 9.08
CA GLU A 319 -24.66 -11.47 9.08
C GLU A 319 -24.17 -12.28 10.29
N HIS A 320 -22.91 -12.08 10.70
CA HIS A 320 -22.29 -12.84 11.79
C HIS A 320 -21.52 -11.94 12.74
N GLU A 321 -21.72 -12.13 14.04
CA GLU A 321 -20.93 -11.45 15.07
C GLU A 321 -19.53 -12.09 15.14
N PRO A 322 -18.46 -11.29 15.04
CA PRO A 322 -17.10 -11.79 15.21
C PRO A 322 -16.88 -12.19 16.67
N SER A 323 -15.93 -13.09 16.89
CA SER A 323 -15.42 -13.36 18.24
C SER A 323 -14.88 -12.06 18.85
N PRO A 324 -15.10 -11.77 20.14
CA PRO A 324 -14.47 -10.62 20.81
C PRO A 324 -12.92 -10.64 20.77
N LEU A 325 -12.34 -11.81 20.49
CA LEU A 325 -10.90 -12.01 20.34
C LEU A 325 -10.43 -11.86 18.89
N PHE A 326 -11.32 -11.54 17.95
CA PHE A 326 -11.02 -11.49 16.52
C PHE A 326 -9.91 -10.49 16.21
N VAL A 327 -10.03 -9.23 16.64
CA VAL A 327 -9.02 -8.18 16.39
C VAL A 327 -7.62 -8.59 16.90
N PRO A 328 -7.43 -8.91 18.20
CA PRO A 328 -6.10 -9.26 18.70
C PRO A 328 -5.56 -10.55 18.08
N PHE A 329 -6.40 -11.56 17.82
CA PHE A 329 -5.90 -12.83 17.30
C PHE A 329 -5.66 -12.79 15.79
N LYS A 330 -6.44 -12.02 15.01
CA LYS A 330 -6.14 -11.77 13.59
C LYS A 330 -4.87 -10.97 13.43
N PHE A 331 -4.65 -9.96 14.29
CA PHE A 331 -3.39 -9.21 14.37
C PHE A 331 -2.21 -10.15 14.62
N LEU A 332 -2.29 -10.97 15.68
CA LEU A 332 -1.22 -11.90 16.04
C LEU A 332 -0.99 -12.97 14.98
N ALA A 333 -2.05 -13.61 14.47
CA ALA A 333 -1.95 -14.64 13.45
C ALA A 333 -1.26 -14.11 12.19
N THR A 334 -1.59 -12.89 11.75
CA THR A 334 -0.96 -12.25 10.59
C THR A 334 0.51 -11.93 10.86
N TRP A 335 0.82 -11.38 12.04
CA TRP A 335 2.19 -11.05 12.41
C TRP A 335 3.07 -12.31 12.48
N LEU A 336 2.59 -13.37 13.13
CA LEU A 336 3.29 -14.65 13.23
C LEU A 336 3.45 -15.33 11.86
N THR A 337 2.42 -15.26 11.00
CA THR A 337 2.47 -15.78 9.64
C THR A 337 3.59 -15.12 8.85
N ALA A 338 3.63 -13.79 8.82
CA ALA A 338 4.69 -13.07 8.13
C ALA A 338 6.08 -13.34 8.76
N TRP A 339 6.16 -13.42 10.08
CA TRP A 339 7.42 -13.70 10.78
C TRP A 339 7.98 -15.09 10.49
N SER A 340 7.14 -16.08 10.20
CA SER A 340 7.58 -17.42 9.76
C SER A 340 8.41 -17.37 8.45
N GLY A 341 8.15 -16.38 7.59
CA GLY A 341 8.80 -16.22 6.29
C GLY A 341 8.08 -16.91 5.12
N VAL A 342 6.86 -17.40 5.34
CA VAL A 342 5.99 -17.91 4.27
C VAL A 342 5.72 -16.82 3.21
N PRO A 343 5.70 -17.15 1.91
CA PRO A 343 5.24 -16.25 0.86
C PRO A 343 3.79 -15.81 1.07
N GLY A 344 3.55 -14.50 1.11
CA GLY A 344 2.29 -14.01 1.63
C GLY A 344 2.17 -12.50 1.78
N GLY A 345 1.03 -11.95 1.38
CA GLY A 345 0.66 -10.56 1.58
C GLY A 345 0.04 -10.30 2.95
N ILE A 346 0.09 -9.04 3.39
CA ILE A 346 -0.51 -8.58 4.65
C ILE A 346 -1.70 -7.64 4.42
N PHE A 347 -2.03 -7.31 3.17
CA PHE A 347 -3.07 -6.34 2.82
C PHE A 347 -4.46 -6.81 3.27
N ALA A 348 -4.93 -7.97 2.79
CA ALA A 348 -6.25 -8.47 3.17
C ALA A 348 -6.40 -8.68 4.69
N PRO A 349 -5.43 -9.32 5.40
CA PRO A 349 -5.53 -9.42 6.85
C PRO A 349 -5.51 -8.06 7.57
N SER A 350 -4.82 -7.06 7.03
CA SER A 350 -4.83 -5.69 7.59
C SER A 350 -6.19 -5.02 7.43
N LEU A 351 -6.85 -5.21 6.28
CA LEU A 351 -8.24 -4.79 6.10
C LEU A 351 -9.16 -5.48 7.11
N ALA A 352 -8.98 -6.78 7.34
CA ALA A 352 -9.77 -7.55 8.31
C ALA A 352 -9.59 -7.07 9.76
N VAL A 353 -8.36 -6.79 10.20
CA VAL A 353 -8.11 -6.21 11.52
C VAL A 353 -8.76 -4.84 11.65
N GLY A 354 -8.63 -3.98 10.63
CA GLY A 354 -9.28 -2.67 10.59
C GLY A 354 -10.80 -2.75 10.62
N ALA A 355 -11.39 -3.69 9.86
CA ALA A 355 -12.82 -3.95 9.87
C ALA A 355 -13.31 -4.35 11.27
N GLY A 356 -12.59 -5.24 11.95
CA GLY A 356 -12.91 -5.64 13.32
C GLY A 356 -12.85 -4.47 14.31
N VAL A 357 -11.85 -3.60 14.23
CA VAL A 357 -11.80 -2.38 15.07
C VAL A 357 -13.00 -1.46 14.79
N GLY A 358 -13.35 -1.28 13.51
CA GLY A 358 -14.52 -0.50 13.12
C GLY A 358 -15.82 -1.07 13.66
N TYR A 359 -15.97 -2.40 13.61
CA TYR A 359 -17.10 -3.12 14.19
C TYR A 359 -17.18 -2.96 15.71
N ASP A 360 -16.07 -3.21 16.43
CA ASP A 360 -16.03 -3.12 17.88
C ASP A 360 -16.43 -1.72 18.37
N VAL A 361 -15.86 -0.67 17.78
CA VAL A 361 -16.20 0.72 18.14
C VAL A 361 -17.66 1.04 17.84
N ALA A 362 -18.17 0.52 16.73
CA ALA A 362 -19.54 0.76 16.34
C ALA A 362 -20.54 0.03 17.29
N GLN A 363 -20.21 -1.17 17.78
CA GLN A 363 -20.98 -1.86 18.82
C GLN A 363 -21.05 -1.02 20.11
N TYR A 364 -19.93 -0.48 20.58
CA TYR A 364 -19.92 0.38 21.79
C TYR A 364 -20.57 1.75 21.60
N SER A 365 -20.85 2.15 20.36
CA SER A 365 -21.48 3.43 20.06
C SER A 365 -23.01 3.39 20.08
N ASP A 366 -23.63 2.21 20.23
CA ASP A 366 -25.07 1.96 20.14
C ASP A 366 -25.74 2.50 18.86
N ASN A 367 -24.95 2.80 17.82
CA ASN A 367 -25.40 3.39 16.56
C ASN A 367 -25.30 2.38 15.41
N MET A 368 -26.15 1.36 15.43
CA MET A 368 -26.24 0.32 14.38
C MET A 368 -26.22 0.84 12.93
N PRO A 369 -26.85 1.99 12.57
CA PRO A 369 -26.75 2.51 11.21
C PRO A 369 -25.33 2.86 10.76
N LEU A 370 -24.42 3.17 11.69
CA LEU A 370 -23.04 3.57 11.41
C LEU A 370 -22.06 2.40 11.34
N MET A 371 -22.51 1.15 11.54
CA MET A 371 -21.66 -0.04 11.51
C MET A 371 -20.83 -0.13 10.22
N ALA A 372 -21.49 -0.21 9.06
CA ALA A 372 -20.78 -0.37 7.78
C ALA A 372 -19.83 0.80 7.45
N PRO A 373 -20.22 2.09 7.65
CA PRO A 373 -19.29 3.21 7.55
C PRO A 373 -18.06 3.10 8.45
N LEU A 374 -18.23 2.72 9.72
CA LEU A 374 -17.13 2.62 10.69
C LEU A 374 -16.21 1.43 10.40
N VAL A 375 -16.77 0.30 9.96
CA VAL A 375 -16.01 -0.85 9.46
C VAL A 375 -15.16 -0.45 8.25
N ALA A 376 -15.73 0.25 7.26
CA ALA A 376 -14.99 0.73 6.09
C ALA A 376 -13.91 1.77 6.45
N MET A 377 -14.20 2.70 7.37
CA MET A 377 -13.20 3.63 7.90
C MET A 377 -12.06 2.89 8.60
N GLY A 378 -12.37 1.85 9.39
CA GLY A 378 -11.40 1.01 10.07
C GLY A 378 -10.49 0.25 9.10
N MET A 379 -11.06 -0.35 8.06
CA MET A 379 -10.33 -0.98 6.96
C MET A 379 -9.31 -0.03 6.33
N ALA A 380 -9.75 1.17 5.92
CA ALA A 380 -8.89 2.16 5.27
C ALA A 380 -7.81 2.68 6.23
N ALA A 381 -8.20 3.00 7.46
CA ALA A 381 -7.31 3.52 8.50
C ALA A 381 -6.20 2.53 8.87
N PHE A 382 -6.54 1.26 9.12
CA PHE A 382 -5.54 0.26 9.52
C PHE A 382 -4.58 -0.06 8.38
N LEU A 383 -5.09 -0.24 7.16
CA LEU A 383 -4.24 -0.45 5.99
C LEU A 383 -3.30 0.73 5.77
N ALA A 384 -3.80 1.97 5.82
CA ALA A 384 -3.01 3.19 5.70
C ALA A 384 -1.96 3.34 6.81
N ALA A 385 -2.28 2.91 8.03
CA ALA A 385 -1.35 2.92 9.16
C ALA A 385 -0.22 1.91 8.94
N VAL A 386 -0.50 0.70 8.45
CA VAL A 386 0.52 -0.34 8.22
C VAL A 386 1.43 0.00 7.05
N THR A 387 0.86 0.42 5.91
CA THR A 387 1.63 0.68 4.68
C THR A 387 2.24 2.08 4.65
N GLN A 388 1.62 3.04 5.35
CA GLN A 388 1.91 4.47 5.24
C GLN A 388 1.64 5.06 3.84
N ALA A 389 0.75 4.41 3.08
CA ALA A 389 0.22 4.84 1.78
C ALA A 389 -1.28 5.17 1.88
N PRO A 390 -1.64 6.33 2.48
CA PRO A 390 -3.03 6.66 2.76
C PRO A 390 -3.89 6.81 1.50
N LEU A 391 -3.36 7.35 0.40
CA LEU A 391 -4.16 7.55 -0.82
C LEU A 391 -4.58 6.21 -1.43
N THR A 392 -3.62 5.29 -1.51
CA THR A 392 -3.84 3.93 -1.97
C THR A 392 -4.86 3.22 -1.08
N ALA A 393 -4.68 3.27 0.24
CA ALA A 393 -5.53 2.54 1.17
C ALA A 393 -7.01 2.98 1.09
N PHE A 394 -7.29 4.28 1.06
CA PHE A 394 -8.68 4.74 0.99
C PHE A 394 -9.33 4.44 -0.36
N ILE A 395 -8.59 4.55 -1.48
CA ILE A 395 -9.12 4.26 -2.82
C ILE A 395 -9.41 2.76 -2.97
N ILE A 396 -8.51 1.90 -2.47
CA ILE A 396 -8.76 0.45 -2.41
C ILE A 396 -10.09 0.17 -1.72
N VAL A 397 -10.27 0.69 -0.50
CA VAL A 397 -11.50 0.43 0.27
C VAL A 397 -12.72 1.02 -0.42
N MET A 398 -12.62 2.25 -0.95
CA MET A 398 -13.70 2.92 -1.66
C MET A 398 -14.18 2.10 -2.87
N GLU A 399 -13.27 1.59 -3.72
CA GLU A 399 -13.65 0.76 -4.87
C GLU A 399 -14.20 -0.62 -4.45
N MET A 400 -13.64 -1.22 -3.39
CA MET A 400 -14.04 -2.56 -2.93
C MET A 400 -15.45 -2.63 -2.32
N VAL A 401 -15.96 -1.52 -1.77
CA VAL A 401 -17.25 -1.46 -1.06
C VAL A 401 -18.32 -0.59 -1.74
N ASP A 402 -18.04 -0.04 -2.91
CA ASP A 402 -18.85 1.02 -3.55
C ASP A 402 -19.02 2.27 -2.66
N GLY A 403 -17.93 2.67 -2.01
CA GLY A 403 -17.90 3.68 -0.96
C GLY A 403 -17.88 5.14 -1.45
N GLY A 404 -18.38 5.43 -2.66
CA GLY A 404 -18.29 6.76 -3.28
C GLY A 404 -18.84 7.90 -2.42
N ALA A 405 -19.89 7.63 -1.64
CA ALA A 405 -20.47 8.59 -0.70
C ALA A 405 -19.56 8.92 0.51
N MET A 406 -18.55 8.10 0.78
CA MET A 406 -17.67 8.20 1.97
C MET A 406 -16.24 8.62 1.64
N VAL A 407 -15.97 9.10 0.42
CA VAL A 407 -14.61 9.47 -0.02
C VAL A 407 -13.89 10.36 0.99
N LEU A 408 -14.56 11.42 1.50
CA LEU A 408 -13.97 12.34 2.47
C LEU A 408 -13.66 11.65 3.82
N SER A 409 -14.58 10.84 4.34
CA SER A 409 -14.41 10.14 5.62
C SER A 409 -13.31 9.08 5.56
N LEU A 410 -13.26 8.29 4.48
CA LEU A 410 -12.23 7.29 4.25
C LEU A 410 -10.85 7.94 4.08
N MET A 411 -10.77 9.04 3.31
CA MET A 411 -9.54 9.79 3.12
C MET A 411 -9.03 10.39 4.43
N ALA A 412 -9.90 11.04 5.21
CA ALA A 412 -9.55 11.61 6.52
C ALA A 412 -9.04 10.53 7.49
N ALA A 413 -9.76 9.41 7.60
CA ALA A 413 -9.37 8.29 8.44
C ALA A 413 -8.00 7.72 8.03
N ALA A 414 -7.79 7.46 6.74
CA ALA A 414 -6.53 6.96 6.21
C ALA A 414 -5.35 7.93 6.49
N MET A 415 -5.53 9.21 6.23
CA MET A 415 -4.48 10.22 6.43
C MET A 415 -4.09 10.38 7.89
N VAL A 416 -5.07 10.50 8.79
CA VAL A 416 -4.83 10.67 10.23
C VAL A 416 -4.22 9.40 10.83
N ALA A 417 -4.74 8.22 10.52
CA ALA A 417 -4.18 6.96 11.00
C ALA A 417 -2.73 6.74 10.52
N SER A 418 -2.44 7.10 9.26
CA SER A 418 -1.09 7.06 8.70
C SER A 418 -0.14 8.06 9.40
N MET A 419 -0.63 9.26 9.73
CA MET A 419 0.12 10.24 10.51
C MET A 419 0.46 9.73 11.92
N VAL A 420 -0.51 9.12 12.61
CA VAL A 420 -0.28 8.50 13.92
C VAL A 420 0.75 7.37 13.81
N SER A 421 0.61 6.48 12.83
CA SER A 421 1.56 5.37 12.60
C SER A 421 3.00 5.85 12.34
N ARG A 422 3.17 6.96 11.61
CA ARG A 422 4.48 7.56 11.32
C ARG A 422 5.25 7.98 12.57
N SER A 423 4.57 8.27 13.68
CA SER A 423 5.23 8.53 14.97
C SER A 423 5.79 7.27 15.64
N ILE A 424 5.30 6.08 15.27
CA ILE A 424 5.63 4.79 15.91
C ILE A 424 6.66 4.00 15.09
N SER A 425 6.50 3.97 13.76
CA SER A 425 7.29 3.16 12.82
C SER A 425 7.60 3.89 11.53
N ARG A 426 8.67 3.46 10.85
CA ARG A 426 8.98 3.83 9.46
C ARG A 426 8.02 3.10 8.49
N PRO A 427 7.88 3.58 7.24
CA PRO A 427 7.11 2.88 6.20
C PRO A 427 7.62 1.45 6.02
N LEU A 428 6.71 0.48 6.13
CA LEU A 428 7.09 -0.93 6.22
C LEU A 428 7.78 -1.45 4.95
N TYR A 429 7.17 -1.27 3.77
CA TYR A 429 7.73 -1.82 2.54
C TYR A 429 9.06 -1.18 2.12
N PRO A 430 9.23 0.16 2.17
CA PRO A 430 10.53 0.77 1.95
C PRO A 430 11.61 0.31 2.94
N ALA A 431 11.28 0.12 4.21
CA ALA A 431 12.22 -0.38 5.21
C ALA A 431 12.68 -1.82 4.90
N LEU A 432 11.75 -2.69 4.50
CA LEU A 432 12.06 -4.06 4.09
C LEU A 432 12.88 -4.10 2.80
N ALA A 433 12.51 -3.28 1.81
CA ALA A 433 13.24 -3.17 0.54
C ALA A 433 14.68 -2.68 0.78
N GLY A 434 14.86 -1.65 1.61
CA GLY A 434 16.16 -1.13 1.99
C GLY A 434 17.04 -2.18 2.69
N ALA A 435 16.47 -2.97 3.61
CA ALA A 435 17.19 -4.07 4.25
C ALA A 435 17.59 -5.17 3.26
N MET A 436 16.71 -5.52 2.31
CA MET A 436 17.01 -6.49 1.24
C MET A 436 18.11 -5.99 0.30
N TYR A 437 18.09 -4.70 -0.05
CA TYR A 437 19.09 -4.07 -0.91
C TYR A 437 20.46 -3.95 -0.22
N ALA A 438 20.48 -3.52 1.04
CA ALA A 438 21.71 -3.44 1.84
C ALA A 438 22.41 -4.81 1.97
N ALA A 439 21.64 -5.89 2.07
CA ALA A 439 22.18 -7.25 2.12
C ALA A 439 22.86 -7.72 0.82
N LEU A 440 22.69 -7.01 -0.31
CA LEU A 440 23.38 -7.28 -1.57
C LEU A 440 24.73 -6.57 -1.67
N GLN A 441 24.94 -5.51 -0.88
CA GLN A 441 26.19 -4.76 -0.94
C GLN A 441 27.28 -5.52 -0.19
N PRO A 442 28.51 -5.60 -0.75
CA PRO A 442 29.66 -6.09 0.01
C PRO A 442 29.76 -5.28 1.30
N GLN A 443 29.75 -5.95 2.46
CA GLN A 443 30.08 -5.27 3.70
C GLN A 443 31.48 -4.73 3.54
N ALA A 444 31.66 -3.40 3.62
CA ALA A 444 32.98 -2.82 3.69
C ALA A 444 33.74 -3.55 4.80
N PRO A 445 34.98 -4.01 4.58
CA PRO A 445 35.74 -4.68 5.63
C PRO A 445 35.68 -3.77 6.85
N SER A 446 35.08 -4.28 7.92
CA SER A 446 35.14 -3.61 9.21
C SER A 446 36.61 -3.37 9.47
N THR A 447 37.06 -2.12 9.43
CA THR A 447 38.38 -1.77 9.94
C THR A 447 38.45 -2.44 11.30
N PRO A 448 39.37 -3.40 11.53
CA PRO A 448 39.49 -4.02 12.84
C PRO A 448 39.61 -2.85 13.80
N ALA A 449 38.75 -2.85 14.84
CA ALA A 449 38.78 -1.84 15.87
C ALA A 449 40.24 -1.67 16.27
N GLY A 450 40.81 -0.52 15.87
CA GLY A 450 42.22 -0.25 16.04
C GLY A 450 42.54 -0.45 17.50
N GLU A 451 43.60 -1.23 17.73
CA GLU A 451 44.28 -1.40 18.99
C GLU A 451 44.20 -0.13 19.85
N ASP A 452 43.86 -0.31 21.12
CA ASP A 452 43.96 0.70 22.17
C ASP A 452 45.31 1.44 22.09
N LYS A 453 45.35 2.57 21.39
CA LYS A 453 46.38 3.57 21.62
C LYS A 453 46.01 4.30 22.90
N LYS A 454 46.54 3.76 24.00
CA LYS A 454 46.78 4.46 25.26
C LYS A 454 47.22 5.92 24.98
N PRO A 455 46.67 6.92 25.69
CA PRO A 455 47.11 8.30 25.53
C PRO A 455 48.54 8.43 26.09
N THR A 456 49.53 8.49 25.21
CA THR A 456 50.90 8.87 25.58
C THR A 456 50.94 10.39 25.70
N THR A 457 51.07 10.83 26.95
CA THR A 457 51.54 12.14 27.40
C THR A 457 52.97 12.37 26.91
N ASP A 458 53.16 13.25 25.93
CA ASP A 458 53.95 14.50 26.04
C ASP A 458 54.14 15.16 24.66
N PRO A 459 54.22 16.50 24.59
CA PRO A 459 54.21 17.24 23.34
C PRO A 459 55.63 17.53 22.83
N ALA A 460 55.85 17.38 21.52
CA ALA A 460 57.04 17.87 20.83
C ALA A 460 56.70 18.13 19.34
N PRO A 461 57.41 19.02 18.64
CA PRO A 461 56.82 20.28 18.19
C PRO A 461 56.99 20.44 16.69
N GLU A 462 55.93 20.22 15.91
CA GLU A 462 56.01 20.48 14.46
C GLU A 462 54.70 20.98 13.82
N LEU A 463 53.67 21.26 14.64
CA LEU A 463 52.41 21.86 14.18
C LEU A 463 52.15 23.25 14.78
N ALA A 464 53.15 23.83 15.45
CA ALA A 464 53.13 25.23 15.90
C ALA A 464 53.74 26.20 14.88
N ALA A 465 54.41 25.70 13.83
CA ALA A 465 55.08 26.52 12.82
C ALA A 465 54.20 26.90 11.61
N ALA A 466 53.00 26.30 11.45
CA ALA A 466 52.11 26.57 10.31
C ALA A 466 50.92 27.50 10.64
N VAL A 467 50.72 27.84 11.92
CA VAL A 467 49.66 28.77 12.37
C VAL A 467 50.23 30.14 12.79
N ALA A 468 51.55 30.25 12.93
CA ALA A 468 52.25 31.49 13.28
C ALA A 468 52.58 32.41 12.07
N ALA A 469 52.13 32.08 10.85
CA ALA A 469 52.44 32.84 9.63
C ALA A 469 51.25 33.60 9.01
N ALA A 470 50.10 33.69 9.70
CA ALA A 470 48.90 34.37 9.17
C ALA A 470 48.36 35.51 10.06
N HIS A 471 49.05 35.86 11.14
CA HIS A 471 48.70 37.00 12.00
C HIS A 471 49.95 37.74 12.44
N GLN A 472 50.48 38.62 11.59
CA GLN A 472 51.28 39.79 11.99
C GLN A 472 51.55 40.68 10.77
N ASP A 473 50.73 41.71 10.64
CA ASP A 473 50.98 43.07 10.14
C ASP A 473 49.61 43.76 10.30
N SER A 474 49.37 44.81 11.08
CA SER A 474 50.20 45.67 11.93
C SER A 474 49.23 46.54 12.78
N GLU A 475 49.67 46.86 14.00
CA GLU A 475 49.03 47.56 15.15
C GLU A 475 48.95 49.13 15.00
N PRO A 476 48.68 49.99 16.03
CA PRO A 476 47.35 50.38 16.57
C PRO A 476 47.20 51.90 16.94
N ALA A 477 46.06 52.27 17.59
CA ALA A 477 45.81 53.37 18.57
C ALA A 477 45.92 54.86 18.09
N GLU A 478 45.20 55.89 18.59
CA GLU A 478 44.62 56.25 19.90
C GLU A 478 43.39 57.20 19.80
N ALA A 479 42.59 57.24 20.89
CA ALA A 479 41.78 58.28 21.57
C ALA A 479 41.43 59.65 20.86
N GLU A 480 40.29 60.34 21.04
CA GLU A 480 39.63 60.82 22.27
C GLU A 480 38.26 61.50 21.92
N THR A 481 37.30 61.46 22.87
CA THR A 481 36.22 62.45 23.21
C THR A 481 35.20 63.02 22.21
N GLY A 482 33.91 62.98 22.61
CA GLY A 482 33.10 64.21 22.78
C GLY A 482 31.78 64.36 21.99
N ALA A 483 30.65 64.46 22.75
CA ALA A 483 29.38 65.16 22.43
C ALA A 483 28.55 64.65 21.23
N GLU A 484 27.21 64.67 21.13
CA GLU A 484 26.11 65.36 21.81
C GLU A 484 24.80 64.66 21.33
N ALA A 485 23.79 64.51 22.20
CA ALA A 485 22.38 64.38 21.79
C ALA A 485 21.86 65.79 21.37
N PRO A 486 20.62 66.05 20.85
CA PRO A 486 19.38 65.29 21.11
C PRO A 486 18.21 65.40 20.08
N LEU A 487 17.06 64.79 20.46
CA LEU A 487 15.70 65.37 20.45
C LEU A 487 14.82 65.38 19.16
N ARG A 488 13.70 64.62 19.22
CA ARG A 488 12.25 64.99 19.09
C ARG A 488 11.43 63.93 18.32
N THR A 489 10.49 63.19 18.94
CA THR A 489 9.03 63.49 19.17
C THR A 489 8.32 63.96 17.89
N THR A 490 7.22 63.39 17.37
CA THR A 490 5.91 62.96 17.90
C THR A 490 5.23 62.04 16.84
N LEU A 491 4.53 60.94 17.15
CA LEU A 491 3.12 60.77 17.58
C LEU A 491 2.04 61.35 16.63
N GLU A 492 0.95 60.56 16.49
CA GLU A 492 -0.35 60.72 15.77
C GLU A 492 -0.38 60.12 14.33
N THR A 493 -1.37 59.33 13.90
CA THR A 493 -2.72 58.99 14.40
C THR A 493 -3.24 57.70 13.73
N ALA A 494 -4.25 57.09 14.36
CA ALA A 494 -4.93 55.86 13.99
C ALA A 494 -5.96 55.98 12.86
N GLY A 495 -6.39 54.84 12.30
CA GLY A 495 -7.82 54.61 11.98
C GLY A 495 -8.18 54.27 10.53
N ASP A 496 -8.54 53.00 10.35
CA ASP A 496 -9.65 52.43 9.55
C ASP A 496 -9.80 52.58 8.03
N ASP A 497 -10.20 51.42 7.47
CA ASP A 497 -10.57 51.00 6.11
C ASP A 497 -12.02 51.43 5.73
N PRO A 498 -12.66 50.90 4.66
CA PRO A 498 -12.63 51.19 3.21
C PRO A 498 -13.87 51.95 2.67
N ARG A 499 -13.88 52.37 1.38
CA ARG A 499 -15.02 52.23 0.41
C ARG A 499 -14.81 52.90 -0.99
N HIS A 500 -15.11 52.11 -2.04
CA HIS A 500 -15.83 52.33 -3.33
C HIS A 500 -15.91 53.69 -4.09
N PRO A 501 -16.12 53.62 -5.42
CA PRO A 501 -17.45 53.93 -6.03
C PRO A 501 -17.78 52.95 -7.18
N ALA A 502 -18.86 53.02 -7.98
CA ALA A 502 -20.31 53.24 -7.84
C ALA A 502 -20.93 52.83 -9.22
N SER A 503 -22.17 52.30 -9.23
CA SER A 503 -22.89 51.68 -10.37
C SER A 503 -23.44 52.67 -11.42
N PRO A 504 -24.15 52.18 -12.47
CA PRO A 504 -25.63 52.18 -12.43
C PRO A 504 -26.35 50.97 -13.07
N GLU A 505 -27.58 50.73 -12.59
CA GLU A 505 -28.67 49.80 -13.01
C GLU A 505 -29.61 50.47 -14.06
N PRO A 506 -30.81 49.99 -14.52
CA PRO A 506 -31.62 48.73 -14.36
C PRO A 506 -32.27 48.28 -15.74
N PRO A 507 -33.43 47.57 -15.91
CA PRO A 507 -34.40 46.99 -14.96
C PRO A 507 -34.95 45.55 -15.24
N ALA A 508 -35.77 45.11 -14.28
CA ALA A 508 -36.42 43.81 -14.11
C ALA A 508 -37.80 43.65 -14.79
N ALA A 509 -38.19 42.39 -15.00
CA ALA A 509 -39.53 41.83 -15.24
C ALA A 509 -39.33 40.30 -15.46
N ASP A 510 -40.17 39.34 -15.10
CA ASP A 510 -41.41 39.22 -14.35
C ASP A 510 -41.61 37.69 -14.14
N ASP A 511 -42.56 37.33 -13.28
CA ASP A 511 -43.06 35.98 -13.00
C ASP A 511 -43.10 34.98 -14.16
N GLN A 512 -42.74 33.71 -13.90
CA GLN A 512 -43.50 32.54 -14.38
C GLN A 512 -42.99 31.20 -13.84
N GLN A 513 -43.84 30.57 -13.03
CA GLN A 513 -43.89 29.13 -12.74
C GLN A 513 -44.69 28.44 -13.86
N PRO A 514 -44.31 27.24 -14.34
CA PRO A 514 -45.28 26.12 -14.38
C PRO A 514 -44.61 24.71 -14.38
N PRO A 515 -45.36 23.60 -14.53
CA PRO A 515 -46.44 23.13 -13.68
C PRO A 515 -46.16 21.71 -13.12
N ALA A 516 -46.94 21.33 -12.11
CA ALA A 516 -47.11 19.95 -11.67
C ALA A 516 -48.06 19.19 -12.61
N ASP A 517 -47.83 17.89 -12.79
CA ASP A 517 -48.73 16.95 -13.46
C ASP A 517 -48.66 15.56 -12.77
N PRO A 518 -49.64 14.67 -12.96
CA PRO A 518 -50.59 14.23 -11.92
C PRO A 518 -50.34 12.79 -11.40
N PRO A 519 -51.14 12.25 -10.44
CA PRO A 519 -50.85 10.96 -9.81
C PRO A 519 -51.35 9.79 -10.66
N VAL A 520 -50.51 8.78 -10.85
CA VAL A 520 -50.92 7.49 -11.41
C VAL A 520 -51.28 6.54 -10.27
N LYS A 521 -52.57 6.20 -10.18
CA LYS A 521 -53.12 5.04 -9.47
C LYS A 521 -53.20 3.85 -10.42
N GLY A 522 -52.92 2.65 -9.91
CA GLY A 522 -53.26 1.35 -10.53
C GLY A 522 -52.08 0.38 -10.47
N SER A 523 -51.87 -0.36 -9.37
CA SER A 523 -52.48 -1.67 -9.07
C SER A 523 -52.39 -2.68 -10.24
N HIS A 524 -51.30 -3.44 -10.30
CA HIS A 524 -51.33 -4.81 -10.80
C HIS A 524 -50.38 -5.68 -9.98
N SER A 525 -50.97 -6.33 -8.98
CA SER A 525 -50.48 -7.54 -8.35
C SER A 525 -50.73 -8.72 -9.28
N GLN A 526 -49.72 -9.55 -9.56
CA GLN A 526 -49.83 -10.99 -9.81
C GLN A 526 -48.42 -11.63 -10.00
N PRO A 527 -48.25 -12.95 -9.80
CA PRO A 527 -47.63 -13.45 -8.57
C PRO A 527 -46.37 -14.30 -8.81
N ASP A 528 -45.71 -14.60 -7.69
CA ASP A 528 -44.66 -15.60 -7.53
C ASP A 528 -45.05 -16.98 -8.09
N LEU A 529 -44.11 -17.57 -8.84
CA LEU A 529 -44.06 -18.99 -9.17
C LEU A 529 -42.60 -19.46 -9.03
N PHE A 530 -42.32 -20.05 -7.85
CA PHE A 530 -41.51 -21.24 -7.49
C PHE A 530 -40.65 -21.97 -8.55
N PRO A 531 -39.74 -22.89 -8.12
CA PRO A 531 -39.35 -23.27 -6.75
C PRO A 531 -37.89 -23.03 -6.37
#